data_AF-A0A956KMM4-F1
#
_entry.id   AF-A0A956KMM4-F1
#
_cell.length_a   1.000
_cell.length_b   1.000
_cell.length_c   1.000
_cell.angle_alpha   90.00
_cell.angle_beta   90.00
_cell.angle_gamma   90.00
#
_symmetry.space_group_name_H-M   'P 1'
#
loop_
_entity.id
_entity.type
_entity.pdbx_description
1 polymer ?
#
loop_
_entity_poly.entity_id
_entity_poly.type
_entity_poly.pdbx_seq_one_letter_code
_entity_poly.pdbx_strand_id
1 'polypeptide(L)'
;MTQDIITREALKSHIETHGHLRGRTVQELDLRQDGELLRSISGDQAAFLGCELDPDTIVHLYRSGAELFPPLQQQLPFRPYRKGLYTVDELYEGFDPAVHNSFWTSARDSRIYAYFDASRRAEGPISIMDALAMRLHDHAIEDALDDLLHHHRDEPLQVAAVMGGHAMRRGEPVYAEIARATRALTRLGYFVATGGGPGAMEAANLGAYLADHDEAVLTEAIEHLGQDQDYRSHRYLELALEVRRRWPAG
;
A
#
# COMPACT_ATOMS: atom_id res chain seq x y z
N MET A 1 -4.89 -2.45 -22.28
CA MET A 1 -4.97 -1.87 -20.93
C MET A 1 -5.09 -0.38 -21.09
N THR A 2 -6.22 0.17 -20.67
CA THR A 2 -6.41 1.61 -20.66
C THR A 2 -5.59 2.17 -19.51
N GLN A 3 -4.73 3.18 -19.77
CA GLN A 3 -3.95 3.76 -18.67
C GLN A 3 -4.89 4.56 -17.80
N ASP A 4 -4.89 4.24 -16.52
CA ASP A 4 -5.66 4.94 -15.51
C ASP A 4 -5.02 6.30 -15.20
N ILE A 5 -5.89 7.28 -14.93
CA ILE A 5 -5.52 8.66 -14.66
C ILE A 5 -5.59 8.88 -13.15
N ILE A 6 -4.41 8.93 -12.53
CA ILE A 6 -4.24 8.98 -11.07
C ILE A 6 -3.68 10.32 -10.57
N THR A 7 -3.51 11.30 -11.46
CA THR A 7 -3.10 12.69 -11.13
C THR A 7 -3.95 13.71 -11.90
N ARG A 8 -4.14 14.90 -11.30
CA ARG A 8 -4.89 16.00 -11.93
C ARG A 8 -4.16 16.53 -13.17
N GLU A 9 -2.83 16.52 -13.15
CA GLU A 9 -1.97 16.94 -14.24
C GLU A 9 -2.11 16.00 -15.44
N ALA A 10 -2.11 14.68 -15.21
CA ALA A 10 -2.34 13.70 -16.26
C ALA A 10 -3.74 13.82 -16.85
N LEU A 11 -4.75 14.10 -16.02
CA LEU A 11 -6.12 14.36 -16.47
C LEU A 11 -6.18 15.55 -17.42
N LYS A 12 -5.63 16.70 -17.00
CA LYS A 12 -5.62 17.94 -17.80
C LYS A 12 -4.88 17.73 -19.12
N SER A 13 -3.66 17.19 -19.05
CA SER A 13 -2.85 16.90 -20.22
C SER A 13 -3.56 15.96 -21.21
N HIS A 14 -4.25 14.94 -20.70
CA HIS A 14 -5.01 14.02 -21.54
C HIS A 14 -6.17 14.70 -22.26
N ILE A 15 -6.95 15.51 -21.53
CA ILE A 15 -8.09 16.25 -22.07
C ILE A 15 -7.63 17.29 -23.09
N GLU A 16 -6.55 18.03 -22.80
CA GLU A 16 -5.98 19.01 -23.74
C GLU A 16 -5.49 18.36 -25.03
N THR A 17 -4.92 17.16 -24.95
CA THR A 17 -4.36 16.45 -26.10
C THR A 17 -5.42 15.74 -26.95
N HIS A 18 -6.42 15.11 -26.33
CA HIS A 18 -7.37 14.22 -27.02
C HIS A 18 -8.80 14.77 -27.09
N GLY A 19 -9.15 15.74 -26.24
CA GLY A 19 -10.49 16.33 -26.17
C GLY A 19 -11.58 15.41 -25.58
N HIS A 20 -11.21 14.24 -25.04
CA HIS A 20 -12.16 13.28 -24.46
C HIS A 20 -11.50 12.36 -23.42
N LEU A 21 -12.32 11.62 -22.66
CA LEU A 21 -11.86 10.60 -21.69
C LEU A 21 -12.27 9.17 -22.07
N ARG A 22 -12.60 8.92 -23.36
CA ARG A 22 -13.03 7.59 -23.83
C ARG A 22 -12.04 6.48 -23.46
N GLY A 23 -12.56 5.44 -22.81
CA GLY A 23 -11.83 4.29 -22.30
C GLY A 23 -11.07 4.54 -21.01
N ARG A 24 -10.91 5.79 -20.56
CA ARG A 24 -10.06 6.13 -19.41
C ARG A 24 -10.79 5.94 -18.09
N THR A 25 -10.09 5.36 -17.13
CA THR A 25 -10.48 5.37 -15.72
C THR A 25 -9.78 6.54 -15.03
N VAL A 26 -10.52 7.32 -14.25
CA VAL A 26 -9.99 8.38 -13.39
C VAL A 26 -10.20 7.96 -11.94
N GLN A 27 -9.14 7.91 -11.14
CA GLN A 27 -9.18 7.26 -9.83
C GLN A 27 -8.71 8.18 -8.71
N GLU A 28 -9.53 8.27 -7.67
CA GLU A 28 -9.21 8.88 -6.37
C GLU A 28 -8.64 10.31 -6.47
N LEU A 29 -9.26 11.14 -7.30
CA LEU A 29 -8.90 12.55 -7.46
C LEU A 29 -9.95 13.50 -6.86
N ASP A 30 -9.49 14.56 -6.22
CA ASP A 30 -10.33 15.73 -5.96
C ASP A 30 -10.40 16.60 -7.21
N LEU A 31 -11.55 16.56 -7.88
CA LEU A 31 -11.84 17.21 -9.16
C LEU A 31 -12.89 18.31 -9.02
N ARG A 32 -13.24 18.73 -7.79
CA ARG A 32 -14.21 19.81 -7.55
C ARG A 32 -13.79 21.14 -8.18
N GLN A 33 -12.50 21.35 -8.36
CA GLN A 33 -11.94 22.54 -9.00
C GLN A 33 -11.86 22.43 -10.53
N ASP A 34 -12.05 21.23 -11.09
CA ASP A 34 -11.89 20.96 -12.53
C ASP A 34 -13.26 20.79 -13.23
N GLY A 35 -14.36 21.18 -12.57
CA GLY A 35 -15.71 20.99 -13.07
C GLY A 35 -16.00 21.69 -14.40
N GLU A 36 -15.45 22.88 -14.64
CA GLU A 36 -15.61 23.56 -15.95
C GLU A 36 -14.98 22.75 -17.09
N LEU A 37 -13.76 22.25 -16.88
CA LEU A 37 -13.06 21.41 -17.84
C LEU A 37 -13.83 20.12 -18.10
N LEU A 38 -14.27 19.43 -17.03
CA LEU A 38 -15.00 18.17 -17.15
C LEU A 38 -16.37 18.33 -17.82
N ARG A 39 -17.03 19.49 -17.63
CA ARG A 39 -18.29 19.81 -18.32
C ARG A 39 -18.11 20.18 -19.80
N SER A 40 -16.88 20.52 -20.22
CA SER A 40 -16.58 20.82 -21.62
C SER A 40 -16.44 19.57 -22.51
N ILE A 41 -16.32 18.38 -21.91
CA ILE A 41 -16.15 17.10 -22.60
C ILE A 41 -17.31 16.14 -22.34
N SER A 42 -17.44 15.11 -23.18
CA SER A 42 -18.36 14.00 -22.92
C SER A 42 -17.67 12.94 -22.05
N GLY A 43 -18.43 12.39 -21.10
CA GLY A 43 -18.03 11.27 -20.25
C GLY A 43 -18.19 9.88 -20.90
N ASP A 44 -18.55 9.82 -22.18
CA ASP A 44 -18.75 8.58 -22.93
C ASP A 44 -17.57 7.60 -22.75
N GLN A 45 -17.86 6.39 -22.30
CA GLN A 45 -16.88 5.33 -22.02
C GLN A 45 -15.76 5.72 -21.03
N ALA A 46 -15.96 6.75 -20.21
CA ALA A 46 -15.05 7.10 -19.12
C ALA A 46 -15.58 6.54 -17.80
N ALA A 47 -14.69 6.12 -16.91
CA ALA A 47 -15.04 5.67 -15.57
C ALA A 47 -14.39 6.59 -14.52
N PHE A 48 -15.11 6.93 -13.46
CA PHE A 48 -14.61 7.72 -12.35
C PHE A 48 -14.77 6.91 -11.06
N LEU A 49 -13.64 6.51 -10.46
CA LEU A 49 -13.58 5.69 -9.25
C LEU A 49 -13.17 6.55 -8.05
N GLY A 50 -14.07 6.73 -7.09
CA GLY A 50 -13.77 7.44 -5.84
C GLY A 50 -13.36 8.91 -6.00
N CYS A 51 -13.71 9.55 -7.11
CA CYS A 51 -13.38 10.96 -7.35
C CYS A 51 -14.35 11.91 -6.63
N GLU A 52 -13.82 13.00 -6.06
CA GLU A 52 -14.65 14.08 -5.52
C GLU A 52 -15.03 15.04 -6.65
N LEU A 53 -16.33 15.13 -6.94
CA LEU A 53 -16.88 15.93 -8.04
C LEU A 53 -17.95 16.88 -7.49
N ASP A 54 -18.09 18.06 -8.09
CA ASP A 54 -19.22 18.93 -7.80
C ASP A 54 -20.53 18.38 -8.41
N PRO A 55 -21.70 18.71 -7.84
CA PRO A 55 -22.98 18.15 -8.27
C PRO A 55 -23.31 18.34 -9.76
N ASP A 56 -22.97 19.50 -10.32
CA ASP A 56 -23.26 19.80 -11.73
C ASP A 56 -22.40 18.94 -12.67
N THR A 57 -21.14 18.73 -12.30
CA THR A 57 -20.24 17.82 -13.03
C THR A 57 -20.69 16.37 -12.94
N ILE A 58 -21.17 15.90 -11.79
CA ILE A 58 -21.73 14.55 -11.64
C ILE A 58 -22.90 14.35 -12.61
N VAL A 59 -23.86 15.29 -12.63
CA VAL A 59 -25.04 15.20 -13.49
C VAL A 59 -24.65 15.20 -14.97
N HIS A 60 -23.69 16.06 -15.35
CA HIS A 60 -23.19 16.13 -16.73
C HIS A 60 -22.50 14.84 -17.16
N LEU A 61 -21.55 14.34 -16.38
CA LEU A 61 -20.78 13.13 -16.70
C LEU A 61 -21.70 11.91 -16.78
N TYR A 62 -22.61 11.75 -15.82
CA TYR A 62 -23.59 10.66 -15.82
C TYR A 62 -24.49 10.70 -17.06
N ARG A 63 -25.03 11.88 -17.41
CA ARG A 63 -25.89 12.05 -18.60
C ARG A 63 -25.15 11.84 -19.92
N SER A 64 -23.85 12.11 -19.93
CA SER A 64 -23.01 11.97 -21.13
C SER A 64 -22.38 10.57 -21.28
N GLY A 65 -22.70 9.63 -20.39
CA GLY A 65 -22.36 8.21 -20.52
C GLY A 65 -21.19 7.71 -19.66
N ALA A 66 -20.75 8.49 -18.66
CA ALA A 66 -19.70 8.05 -17.74
C ALA A 66 -20.22 7.07 -16.69
N GLU A 67 -19.38 6.09 -16.34
CA GLU A 67 -19.57 5.26 -15.16
C GLU A 67 -19.03 5.99 -13.94
N LEU A 68 -19.88 6.25 -12.95
CA LEU A 68 -19.51 7.00 -11.75
C LEU A 68 -19.64 6.11 -10.52
N PHE A 69 -18.51 5.89 -9.85
CA PHE A 69 -18.42 5.21 -8.56
C PHE A 69 -18.02 6.24 -7.51
N PRO A 70 -18.98 6.79 -6.73
CA PRO A 70 -18.70 7.87 -5.79
C PRO A 70 -17.82 7.39 -4.62
N PRO A 71 -17.14 8.32 -3.92
CA PRO A 71 -16.49 8.02 -2.66
C PRO A 71 -17.49 7.39 -1.68
N LEU A 72 -17.07 6.30 -1.02
CA LEU A 72 -17.89 5.69 0.02
C LEU A 72 -18.07 6.69 1.17
N GLN A 73 -19.31 6.88 1.61
CA GLN A 73 -19.65 7.82 2.68
C GLN A 73 -19.28 7.29 4.09
N GLN A 74 -18.91 6.02 4.18
CA GLN A 74 -18.49 5.39 5.43
C GLN A 74 -17.13 5.92 5.85
N GLN A 75 -16.94 6.14 7.16
CA GLN A 75 -15.62 6.47 7.70
C GLN A 75 -14.78 5.20 7.80
N LEU A 76 -13.95 4.97 6.80
CA LEU A 76 -13.08 3.80 6.70
C LEU A 76 -11.64 4.15 7.15
N PRO A 77 -10.92 3.23 7.82
CA PRO A 77 -9.52 3.45 8.20
C PRO A 77 -8.54 3.27 7.03
N PHE A 78 -9.04 2.85 5.87
CA PHE A 78 -8.30 2.68 4.62
C PHE A 78 -9.02 3.41 3.49
N ARG A 79 -8.32 3.58 2.36
CA ARG A 79 -8.88 4.16 1.13
C ARG A 79 -9.27 3.05 0.15
N PRO A 80 -10.57 2.83 -0.12
CA PRO A 80 -11.02 1.73 -0.99
C PRO A 80 -10.52 1.84 -2.43
N TYR A 81 -10.45 3.06 -2.96
CA TYR A 81 -10.05 3.32 -4.35
C TYR A 81 -8.58 3.72 -4.46
N ARG A 82 -7.71 3.27 -3.55
CA ARG A 82 -6.30 3.71 -3.49
C ARG A 82 -5.55 3.49 -4.80
N LYS A 83 -4.73 4.46 -5.20
CA LYS A 83 -3.97 4.42 -6.47
C LYS A 83 -2.55 3.84 -6.38
N GLY A 84 -2.18 3.20 -5.27
CA GLY A 84 -0.81 2.74 -5.05
C GLY A 84 -0.65 1.94 -3.77
N LEU A 85 0.46 1.23 -3.62
CA LEU A 85 0.73 0.40 -2.43
C LEU A 85 0.94 1.25 -1.17
N TYR A 86 0.78 0.63 0.00
CA TYR A 86 1.04 1.29 1.27
C TYR A 86 2.51 1.64 1.42
N THR A 87 2.79 2.84 1.93
CA THR A 87 4.13 3.18 2.43
C THR A 87 4.25 2.87 3.91
N VAL A 88 5.47 2.69 4.38
CA VAL A 88 5.74 2.52 5.82
C VAL A 88 5.21 3.72 6.61
N ASP A 89 5.44 4.94 6.12
CA ASP A 89 4.97 6.16 6.77
C ASP A 89 3.44 6.23 6.84
N GLU A 90 2.73 5.77 5.81
CA GLU A 90 1.27 5.70 5.79
C GLU A 90 0.73 4.72 6.83
N LEU A 91 1.33 3.52 6.92
CA LEU A 91 0.90 2.48 7.87
C LEU A 91 1.19 2.86 9.32
N TYR A 92 2.30 3.56 9.55
CA TYR A 92 2.71 4.05 10.87
C TYR A 92 2.11 5.41 11.22
N GLU A 93 1.26 6.01 10.38
CA GLU A 93 0.57 7.26 10.70
C GLU A 93 -0.23 7.12 12.00
N GLY A 94 0.09 7.96 12.99
CA GLY A 94 -0.48 7.92 14.34
C GLY A 94 0.34 7.13 15.37
N PHE A 95 1.42 6.46 14.96
CA PHE A 95 2.38 5.85 15.88
C PHE A 95 3.27 6.93 16.54
N ASP A 96 3.33 6.92 17.86
CA ASP A 96 4.25 7.75 18.65
C ASP A 96 5.13 6.85 19.53
N PRO A 97 6.46 6.79 19.28
CA PRO A 97 7.39 6.02 20.12
C PRO A 97 7.35 6.42 21.61
N ALA A 98 7.07 7.68 21.94
CA ALA A 98 7.02 8.15 23.32
C ALA A 98 5.76 7.70 24.07
N VAL A 99 4.71 7.27 23.35
CA VAL A 99 3.44 6.82 23.92
C VAL A 99 3.35 5.31 23.83
N HIS A 100 3.40 4.64 24.99
CA HIS A 100 3.33 3.19 25.07
C HIS A 100 2.05 2.65 24.40
N ASN A 101 2.20 1.63 23.54
CA ASN A 101 1.12 1.00 22.76
C ASN A 101 0.39 1.93 21.78
N SER A 102 0.99 3.06 21.39
CA SER A 102 0.42 3.95 20.37
C SER A 102 0.23 3.24 19.02
N PHE A 103 1.04 2.23 18.71
CA PHE A 103 0.88 1.43 17.49
C PHE A 103 -0.49 0.77 17.46
N TRP A 104 -0.77 -0.06 18.47
CA TRP A 104 -2.01 -0.83 18.57
C TRP A 104 -3.27 0.02 18.75
N THR A 105 -3.13 1.23 19.30
CA THR A 105 -4.28 2.10 19.59
C THR A 105 -4.56 3.14 18.51
N SER A 106 -3.52 3.62 17.81
CA SER A 106 -3.61 4.84 16.99
C SER A 106 -3.06 4.68 15.59
N ALA A 107 -2.08 3.78 15.36
CA ALA A 107 -1.48 3.62 14.03
C ALA A 107 -2.51 3.15 13.00
N ARG A 108 -2.41 3.68 11.78
CA ARG A 108 -3.31 3.32 10.68
C ARG A 108 -3.37 1.82 10.45
N ASP A 109 -2.23 1.13 10.45
CA ASP A 109 -2.17 -0.33 10.29
C ASP A 109 -3.05 -1.08 11.31
N SER A 110 -2.88 -0.74 12.60
CA SER A 110 -3.66 -1.34 13.68
C SER A 110 -5.15 -0.98 13.60
N ARG A 111 -5.50 0.21 13.12
CA ARG A 111 -6.90 0.60 12.89
C ARG A 111 -7.54 -0.20 11.75
N ILE A 112 -6.81 -0.45 10.67
CA ILE A 112 -7.26 -1.29 9.55
C ILE A 112 -7.45 -2.72 10.03
N TYR A 113 -6.46 -3.27 10.74
CA TYR A 113 -6.55 -4.61 11.33
C TYR A 113 -7.75 -4.73 12.28
N ALA A 114 -7.96 -3.76 13.17
CA ALA A 114 -9.09 -3.76 14.10
C ALA A 114 -10.44 -3.72 13.38
N TYR A 115 -10.56 -2.95 12.29
CA TYR A 115 -11.76 -2.92 11.46
C TYR A 115 -12.04 -4.29 10.84
N PHE A 116 -11.03 -4.93 10.24
CA PHE A 116 -11.18 -6.26 9.65
C PHE A 116 -11.50 -7.35 10.70
N ASP A 117 -10.79 -7.36 11.84
CA ASP A 117 -11.04 -8.35 12.90
C ASP A 117 -12.43 -8.16 13.53
N ALA A 118 -12.91 -6.92 13.67
CA ALA A 118 -14.27 -6.64 14.13
C ALA A 118 -15.32 -7.19 13.17
N SER A 119 -15.16 -6.99 11.85
CA SER A 119 -16.07 -7.57 10.84
C SER A 119 -16.04 -9.09 10.84
N ARG A 120 -14.88 -9.71 11.09
CA ARG A 120 -14.73 -11.17 11.16
C ARG A 120 -15.35 -11.79 12.42
N ARG A 121 -15.31 -11.07 13.55
CA ARG A 121 -15.85 -11.53 14.84
C ARG A 121 -17.33 -11.22 15.03
N ALA A 122 -17.91 -10.37 14.19
CA ALA A 122 -19.32 -10.02 14.28
C ALA A 122 -20.20 -11.27 14.19
N GLU A 123 -21.20 -11.36 15.07
CA GLU A 123 -22.23 -12.40 14.98
C GLU A 123 -23.19 -12.06 13.85
N GLY A 124 -23.03 -12.72 12.70
CA GLY A 124 -23.87 -12.53 11.52
C GLY A 124 -23.09 -12.21 10.25
N PRO A 125 -23.77 -12.07 9.09
CA PRO A 125 -23.11 -11.71 7.85
C PRO A 125 -22.55 -10.28 7.93
N ILE A 126 -21.36 -10.08 7.34
CA ILE A 126 -20.78 -8.75 7.17
C ILE A 126 -21.75 -7.89 6.36
N SER A 127 -21.86 -6.60 6.71
CA SER A 127 -22.64 -5.64 5.93
C SER A 127 -22.17 -5.64 4.47
N ILE A 128 -23.11 -5.59 3.52
CA ILE A 128 -22.80 -5.52 2.09
C ILE A 128 -21.85 -4.34 1.80
N MET A 129 -22.04 -3.22 2.49
CA MET A 129 -21.19 -2.04 2.30
C MET A 129 -19.76 -2.25 2.79
N ASP A 130 -19.57 -2.93 3.94
CA ASP A 130 -18.23 -3.24 4.45
C ASP A 130 -17.54 -4.28 3.57
N ALA A 131 -18.30 -5.30 3.11
CA ALA A 131 -17.79 -6.29 2.16
C ALA A 131 -17.38 -5.63 0.82
N LEU A 132 -18.18 -4.71 0.30
CA LEU A 132 -17.86 -3.96 -0.90
C LEU A 132 -16.63 -3.07 -0.70
N ALA A 133 -16.54 -2.37 0.43
CA ALA A 133 -15.39 -1.53 0.77
C ALA A 133 -14.08 -2.33 0.82
N MET A 134 -14.08 -3.49 1.47
CA MET A 134 -12.92 -4.40 1.52
C MET A 134 -12.55 -4.90 0.13
N ARG A 135 -13.52 -5.29 -0.71
CA ARG A 135 -13.24 -5.79 -2.06
C ARG A 135 -12.73 -4.73 -3.02
N LEU A 136 -13.23 -3.50 -2.90
CA LEU A 136 -12.69 -2.36 -3.64
C LEU A 136 -11.23 -2.11 -3.24
N HIS A 137 -10.94 -2.15 -1.93
CA HIS A 137 -9.58 -2.01 -1.41
C HIS A 137 -8.65 -3.14 -1.89
N ASP A 138 -9.08 -4.40 -1.78
CA ASP A 138 -8.29 -5.55 -2.24
C ASP A 138 -7.97 -5.44 -3.73
N HIS A 139 -8.98 -5.09 -4.56
CA HIS A 139 -8.79 -4.88 -5.99
C HIS A 139 -7.80 -3.75 -6.28
N ALA A 140 -7.89 -2.63 -5.55
CA ALA A 140 -6.97 -1.51 -5.70
C ALA A 140 -5.52 -1.85 -5.28
N ILE A 141 -5.34 -2.75 -4.30
CA ILE A 141 -4.03 -3.28 -3.93
C ILE A 141 -3.50 -4.24 -5.01
N GLU A 142 -4.34 -5.09 -5.57
CA GLU A 142 -3.97 -6.00 -6.67
C GLU A 142 -3.50 -5.22 -7.91
N ASP A 143 -4.24 -4.17 -8.28
CA ASP A 143 -3.90 -3.29 -9.40
C ASP A 143 -2.57 -2.57 -9.17
N ALA A 144 -2.39 -1.96 -7.98
CA ALA A 144 -1.13 -1.31 -7.62
C ALA A 144 0.06 -2.29 -7.55
N LEU A 145 -0.19 -3.57 -7.21
CA LEU A 145 0.84 -4.61 -7.23
C LEU A 145 1.20 -5.01 -8.67
N ASP A 146 0.22 -5.13 -9.56
CA ASP A 146 0.47 -5.41 -10.98
C ASP A 146 1.32 -4.31 -11.61
N ASP A 147 1.01 -3.05 -11.30
CA ASP A 147 1.79 -1.89 -11.70
C ASP A 147 3.24 -1.95 -11.20
N LEU A 148 3.46 -2.35 -9.95
CA LEU A 148 4.82 -2.52 -9.40
C LEU A 148 5.60 -3.60 -10.15
N LEU A 149 4.98 -4.76 -10.40
CA LEU A 149 5.64 -5.91 -11.02
C LEU A 149 5.95 -5.68 -12.50
N HIS A 150 5.12 -4.91 -13.20
CA HIS A 150 5.21 -4.67 -14.63
C HIS A 150 5.63 -3.24 -15.00
N HIS A 151 6.07 -2.43 -14.02
CA HIS A 151 6.48 -1.03 -14.24
C HIS A 151 7.52 -0.91 -15.37
N HIS A 152 8.47 -1.84 -15.41
CA HIS A 152 9.45 -2.00 -16.48
C HIS A 152 8.94 -3.06 -17.45
N ARG A 153 8.05 -2.69 -18.39
CA ARG A 153 7.42 -3.62 -19.34
C ARG A 153 8.42 -4.44 -20.17
N ASP A 154 9.64 -3.93 -20.35
CA ASP A 154 10.70 -4.63 -21.09
C ASP A 154 11.56 -5.56 -20.20
N GLU A 155 11.58 -5.34 -18.88
CA GLU A 155 12.32 -6.14 -17.90
C GLU A 155 11.50 -6.27 -16.60
N PRO A 156 10.52 -7.21 -16.56
CA PRO A 156 9.67 -7.38 -15.38
C PRO A 156 10.50 -7.81 -14.16
N LEU A 157 10.02 -7.45 -12.96
CA LEU A 157 10.69 -7.79 -11.72
C LEU A 157 10.79 -9.32 -11.57
N GLN A 158 12.01 -9.83 -11.36
CA GLN A 158 12.22 -11.24 -11.02
C GLN A 158 11.96 -11.44 -9.53
N VAL A 159 10.78 -11.97 -9.19
CA VAL A 159 10.37 -12.08 -7.78
C VAL A 159 10.89 -13.36 -7.13
N ALA A 160 11.54 -13.22 -5.97
CA ALA A 160 11.86 -14.31 -5.07
C ALA A 160 10.94 -14.25 -3.83
N ALA A 161 9.94 -15.13 -3.79
CA ALA A 161 9.02 -15.21 -2.66
C ALA A 161 9.63 -15.99 -1.49
N VAL A 162 9.72 -15.36 -0.32
CA VAL A 162 10.17 -16.01 0.92
C VAL A 162 9.00 -16.18 1.86
N MET A 163 8.64 -17.45 2.06
CA MET A 163 7.57 -17.86 2.96
C MET A 163 8.17 -18.38 4.27
N GLY A 164 7.52 -18.09 5.40
CA GLY A 164 7.96 -18.60 6.69
C GLY A 164 7.02 -18.22 7.82
N GLY A 165 7.12 -18.95 8.94
CA GLY A 165 6.27 -18.73 10.10
C GLY A 165 6.68 -17.52 10.94
N HIS A 166 5.69 -16.93 11.62
CA HIS A 166 5.88 -15.82 12.57
C HIS A 166 6.52 -16.23 13.91
N ALA A 167 6.79 -17.52 14.11
CA ALA A 167 7.30 -18.07 15.37
C ALA A 167 8.82 -17.92 15.54
N MET A 168 9.54 -17.69 14.44
CA MET A 168 10.98 -17.46 14.45
C MET A 168 11.29 -16.12 15.11
N ARG A 169 12.29 -16.11 15.98
CA ARG A 169 12.72 -14.91 16.71
C ARG A 169 13.93 -14.27 16.06
N ARG A 170 14.06 -12.95 16.20
CA ARG A 170 15.18 -12.14 15.68
C ARG A 170 16.58 -12.62 16.12
N GLY A 171 16.68 -13.21 17.30
CA GLY A 171 17.95 -13.71 17.86
C GLY A 171 18.34 -15.13 17.43
N GLU A 172 17.54 -15.82 16.62
CA GLU A 172 17.87 -17.17 16.18
C GLU A 172 18.89 -17.17 15.03
N PRO A 173 19.83 -18.13 14.96
CA PRO A 173 20.79 -18.22 13.85
C PRO A 173 20.14 -18.26 12.47
N VAL A 174 18.99 -18.93 12.35
CA VAL A 174 18.23 -19.06 11.10
C VAL A 174 17.72 -17.70 10.61
N TYR A 175 17.41 -16.74 11.51
CA TYR A 175 17.04 -15.38 11.12
C TYR A 175 18.17 -14.71 10.34
N ALA A 176 19.40 -14.82 10.83
CA ALA A 176 20.58 -14.27 10.15
C ALA A 176 20.89 -14.97 8.83
N GLU A 177 20.68 -16.28 8.74
CA GLU A 177 20.84 -17.03 7.49
C GLU A 177 19.86 -16.55 6.40
N ILE A 178 18.58 -16.36 6.77
CA ILE A 178 17.57 -15.84 5.85
C ILE A 178 17.92 -14.42 5.39
N ALA A 179 18.33 -13.55 6.31
CA ALA A 179 18.70 -12.18 5.97
C ALA A 179 19.90 -12.14 5.02
N ARG A 180 20.92 -12.99 5.22
CA ARG A 180 22.05 -13.11 4.29
C ARG A 180 21.64 -13.66 2.93
N ALA A 181 20.80 -14.70 2.91
CA ALA A 181 20.34 -15.32 1.67
C ALA A 181 19.54 -14.34 0.81
N THR A 182 18.64 -13.58 1.43
CA THR A 182 17.79 -12.60 0.74
C THR A 182 18.56 -11.37 0.30
N ARG A 183 19.53 -10.91 1.10
CA ARG A 183 20.51 -9.92 0.65
C ARG A 183 21.25 -10.36 -0.61
N ALA A 184 21.70 -11.62 -0.66
CA ALA A 184 22.36 -12.16 -1.85
C ALA A 184 21.41 -12.22 -3.06
N LEU A 185 20.14 -12.58 -2.86
CA LEU A 185 19.12 -12.57 -3.91
C LEU A 185 18.88 -11.15 -4.46
N THR A 186 18.74 -10.15 -3.59
CA THR A 186 18.56 -8.75 -4.01
C THR A 186 19.76 -8.26 -4.83
N ARG A 187 20.99 -8.61 -4.42
CA ARG A 187 22.22 -8.30 -5.19
C ARG A 187 22.31 -9.00 -6.54
N LEU A 188 21.58 -10.11 -6.72
CA LEU A 188 21.45 -10.80 -8.01
C LEU A 188 20.32 -10.22 -8.88
N GLY A 189 19.65 -9.16 -8.43
CA GLY A 189 18.55 -8.51 -9.17
C GLY A 189 17.16 -9.06 -8.87
N TYR A 190 17.01 -9.94 -7.88
CA TYR A 190 15.68 -10.42 -7.49
C TYR A 190 14.96 -9.41 -6.59
N PHE A 191 13.68 -9.21 -6.85
CA PHE A 191 12.77 -8.52 -5.95
C PHE A 191 12.28 -9.49 -4.88
N VAL A 192 12.69 -9.29 -3.63
CA VAL A 192 12.28 -10.15 -2.51
C VAL A 192 10.87 -9.78 -2.07
N ALA A 193 9.98 -10.78 -2.05
CA ALA A 193 8.59 -10.61 -1.61
C ALA A 193 8.27 -11.56 -0.45
N THR A 194 7.51 -11.07 0.54
CA THR A 194 7.13 -11.83 1.75
C THR A 194 5.69 -11.54 2.13
N GLY A 195 5.13 -12.31 3.07
CA GLY A 195 3.82 -12.03 3.65
C GLY A 195 3.82 -10.86 4.67
N GLY A 196 4.94 -10.16 4.87
CA GLY A 196 5.01 -8.96 5.71
C GLY A 196 4.95 -9.17 7.23
N GLY A 197 4.89 -10.41 7.71
CA GLY A 197 4.86 -10.71 9.15
C GLY A 197 6.25 -10.72 9.82
N PRO A 198 6.31 -10.99 11.14
CA PRO A 198 7.56 -11.08 11.88
C PRO A 198 8.33 -12.37 11.56
N GLY A 199 9.53 -12.52 12.13
CA GLY A 199 10.33 -13.73 12.02
C GLY A 199 10.97 -13.89 10.64
N ALA A 200 10.75 -15.02 9.97
CA ALA A 200 11.39 -15.33 8.70
C ALA A 200 11.08 -14.30 7.59
N MET A 201 9.85 -13.78 7.55
CA MET A 201 9.45 -12.75 6.59
C MET A 201 10.15 -11.41 6.86
N GLU A 202 10.26 -11.03 8.14
CA GLU A 202 11.00 -9.83 8.53
C GLU A 202 12.50 -9.96 8.23
N ALA A 203 13.11 -11.12 8.52
CA ALA A 203 14.51 -11.41 8.19
C ALA A 203 14.78 -11.24 6.69
N ALA A 204 13.86 -11.73 5.87
CA ALA A 204 13.93 -11.61 4.42
C ALA A 204 13.84 -10.16 3.95
N ASN A 205 12.89 -9.39 4.50
CA ASN A 205 12.76 -7.96 4.20
C ASN A 205 14.00 -7.19 4.67
N LEU A 206 14.57 -7.51 5.84
CA LEU A 206 15.78 -6.87 6.36
C LEU A 206 16.99 -7.13 5.46
N GLY A 207 17.16 -8.38 5.02
CA GLY A 207 18.23 -8.75 4.09
C GLY A 207 18.15 -7.98 2.78
N ALA A 208 16.94 -7.90 2.22
CA ALA A 208 16.69 -7.13 1.00
C ALA A 208 16.93 -5.62 1.20
N TYR A 209 16.46 -5.06 2.32
CA TYR A 209 16.64 -3.65 2.70
C TYR A 209 18.14 -3.29 2.84
N LEU A 210 18.93 -4.13 3.50
CA LEU A 210 20.35 -3.85 3.71
C LEU A 210 21.24 -4.38 2.58
N ALA A 211 20.70 -4.62 1.38
CA ALA A 211 21.42 -5.24 0.29
C ALA A 211 22.65 -4.42 -0.15
N ASP A 212 22.55 -3.10 -0.21
CA ASP A 212 23.64 -2.22 -0.63
C ASP A 212 24.65 -1.92 0.49
N HIS A 213 24.36 -2.35 1.72
CA HIS A 213 25.25 -2.19 2.87
C HIS A 213 26.19 -3.39 3.05
N ASP A 214 27.29 -3.20 3.80
CA ASP A 214 28.25 -4.25 4.12
C ASP A 214 27.71 -5.29 5.12
N GLU A 215 28.36 -6.46 5.18
CA GLU A 215 27.95 -7.55 6.07
C GLU A 215 27.98 -7.17 7.56
N ALA A 216 28.88 -6.25 7.94
CA ALA A 216 28.97 -5.72 9.29
C ALA A 216 27.71 -4.95 9.68
N VAL A 217 27.12 -4.18 8.75
CA VAL A 217 25.88 -3.43 8.97
C VAL A 217 24.70 -4.39 9.16
N LEU A 218 24.61 -5.44 8.35
CA LEU A 218 23.58 -6.46 8.51
C LEU A 218 23.68 -7.13 9.89
N THR A 219 24.90 -7.46 10.32
CA THR A 219 25.14 -8.08 11.62
C THR A 219 24.73 -7.13 12.75
N GLU A 220 25.13 -5.86 12.69
CA GLU A 220 24.73 -4.82 13.66
C GLU A 220 23.21 -4.66 13.73
N ALA A 221 22.53 -4.62 12.58
CA ALA A 221 21.08 -4.48 12.52
C ALA A 221 20.38 -5.69 13.17
N ILE A 222 20.83 -6.91 12.89
CA ILE A 222 20.27 -8.14 13.51
C ILE A 222 20.47 -8.13 15.03
N GLU A 223 21.67 -7.77 15.50
CA GLU A 223 21.97 -7.65 16.93
C GLU A 223 21.08 -6.59 17.61
N HIS A 224 20.89 -5.45 16.94
CA HIS A 224 20.03 -4.38 17.44
C HIS A 224 18.57 -4.81 17.52
N LEU A 225 18.04 -5.43 16.46
CA LEU A 225 16.67 -5.97 16.43
C LEU A 225 16.47 -7.07 17.48
N GLY A 226 17.48 -7.90 17.73
CA GLY A 226 17.46 -9.01 18.68
C GLY A 226 17.30 -8.62 20.15
N GLN A 227 17.34 -7.32 20.49
CA GLN A 227 17.08 -6.81 21.84
C GLN A 227 15.66 -7.07 22.33
N ASP A 228 14.69 -7.27 21.42
CA ASP A 228 13.35 -7.71 21.75
C ASP A 228 12.88 -8.80 20.76
N GLN A 229 12.25 -9.85 21.30
CA GLN A 229 11.80 -11.02 20.55
C GLN A 229 10.27 -11.11 20.46
N ASP A 230 9.52 -10.29 21.19
CA ASP A 230 8.05 -10.30 21.17
C ASP A 230 7.54 -9.28 20.17
N TYR A 231 7.06 -9.75 19.01
CA TYR A 231 6.50 -8.91 17.96
C TYR A 231 5.29 -8.06 18.39
N ARG A 232 4.70 -8.35 19.57
CA ARG A 232 3.59 -7.58 20.14
C ARG A 232 4.09 -6.43 21.02
N SER A 233 5.36 -6.43 21.40
CA SER A 233 5.91 -5.41 22.29
C SER A 233 6.07 -4.08 21.55
N HIS A 234 5.90 -2.98 22.28
CA HIS A 234 6.17 -1.64 21.77
C HIS A 234 7.65 -1.51 21.33
N ARG A 235 8.57 -2.10 22.10
CA ARG A 235 10.00 -2.02 21.86
C ARG A 235 10.41 -2.73 20.56
N TYR A 236 9.75 -3.84 20.20
CA TYR A 236 10.01 -4.56 18.95
C TYR A 236 9.88 -3.66 17.71
N LEU A 237 8.86 -2.80 17.70
CA LEU A 237 8.58 -1.84 16.62
C LEU A 237 9.54 -0.66 16.67
N GLU A 238 9.88 -0.14 17.85
CA GLU A 238 10.88 0.92 18.01
C GLU A 238 12.23 0.52 17.42
N LEU A 239 12.68 -0.71 17.69
CA LEU A 239 13.95 -1.22 17.16
C LEU A 239 13.95 -1.25 15.63
N ALA A 240 12.85 -1.65 15.00
CA ALA A 240 12.72 -1.66 13.54
C ALA A 240 12.80 -0.24 12.95
N LEU A 241 12.16 0.74 13.58
CA LEU A 241 12.24 2.14 13.16
C LEU A 241 13.62 2.75 13.42
N GLU A 242 14.29 2.35 14.50
CA GLU A 242 15.68 2.74 14.76
C GLU A 242 16.62 2.24 13.66
N VAL A 243 16.46 1.00 13.17
CA VAL A 243 17.20 0.49 12.00
C VAL A 243 16.94 1.37 10.77
N ARG A 244 15.68 1.65 10.44
CA ARG A 244 15.34 2.54 9.31
C ARG A 244 15.89 3.97 9.46
N ARG A 245 15.97 4.49 10.69
CA ARG A 245 16.58 5.81 10.95
C ARG A 245 18.11 5.80 10.80
N ARG A 246 18.76 4.69 11.17
CA ARG A 246 20.22 4.54 11.04
C ARG A 246 20.64 4.34 9.58
N TRP A 247 19.84 3.62 8.81
CA TRP A 247 20.11 3.31 7.40
C TRP A 247 18.90 3.68 6.52
N PRO A 248 18.63 4.98 6.29
CA PRO A 248 17.42 5.42 5.59
C PRO A 248 17.36 5.07 4.10
N ALA A 249 18.50 4.71 3.52
CA ALA A 249 18.65 4.36 2.10
C ALA A 249 18.80 2.84 1.86
N GLY A 250 18.33 2.02 2.81
CA GLY A 250 18.05 0.61 2.53
C GLY A 250 16.78 0.41 1.71
#